data_AF-A0A2G5ZFQ7-F1
#
_entry.id   AF-A0A2G5ZFQ7-F1
#
_cell.length_a   1.000
_cell.length_b   1.000
_cell.length_c   1.000
_cell.angle_alpha   90.00
_cell.angle_beta   90.00
_cell.angle_gamma   90.00
#
_symmetry.space_group_name_H-M   'P 1'
#
loop_
_entity.id
_entity.type
_entity.pdbx_description
1 polymer ?
#
loop_
_entity_poly.entity_id
_entity_poly.type
_entity_poly.pdbx_seq_one_letter_code
_entity_poly.pdbx_strand_id
1 'polypeptide(L)'
;MKVTIALVGSQEFCRQAESIVLPHNMCIDYYQYDSPSEAPRLLEVLKPCHAILFSGSLPYEASEKILQTISIPAFYIQQNEHTIAITLLYLASEKNMAIHDISIDIKERTHIEQILQDLDPLSSMQKPAIHELQSNSDLQAVVNFHLEHFRNGMSKMALTSVHAVYDQLQAAGIPAFRMLDPASNILRAMEHAVQQADFARSEATKIAVGVLQVHQPEELPQETIETLANYLQAQWKEKEDNFFFYTTLGTIEFVLALKAFVQFCESLHPVSTLSFGLGQTMIEASDNAMSALQLGKQEIHKGIFMLDEHKKLHGPLPATKPSVAMRLDDPDLLKISERTTLSPAVISKLKQFDQFRQSTPFTANDLAGYLAVSRRTAERTIKKLMDQQYIDTVGEEMTYSQGRPRALYKLKIAIN
;
A
#
# COMPACT_ATOMS: atom_id res chain seq x y z
N MET A 1 -11.22 -10.02 -10.86
CA MET A 1 -10.79 -8.62 -11.03
C MET A 1 -9.27 -8.61 -11.17
N LYS A 2 -8.69 -7.74 -12.00
CA LYS A 2 -7.22 -7.67 -12.12
C LYS A 2 -6.64 -6.86 -10.96
N VAL A 3 -5.65 -7.41 -10.27
CA VAL A 3 -4.85 -6.71 -9.26
C VAL A 3 -3.81 -5.86 -9.97
N THR A 4 -3.72 -4.59 -9.61
CA THR A 4 -2.72 -3.65 -10.13
C THR A 4 -1.62 -3.47 -9.10
N ILE A 5 -0.37 -3.75 -9.47
CA ILE A 5 0.82 -3.62 -8.61
C ILE A 5 1.66 -2.45 -9.14
N ALA A 6 2.05 -1.54 -8.25
CA ALA A 6 3.08 -0.56 -8.56
C ALA A 6 4.46 -1.18 -8.33
N LEU A 7 5.22 -1.42 -9.40
CA LEU A 7 6.58 -1.98 -9.33
C LEU A 7 7.61 -0.83 -9.34
N VAL A 8 8.27 -0.63 -8.20
CA VAL A 8 9.29 0.41 -8.01
C VAL A 8 10.68 -0.22 -8.12
N GLY A 9 11.45 0.11 -9.15
CA GLY A 9 12.73 -0.54 -9.40
C GLY A 9 13.69 0.26 -10.27
N SER A 10 14.91 -0.26 -10.45
CA SER A 10 15.85 0.32 -11.42
C SER A 10 15.32 0.17 -12.85
N GLN A 11 15.77 1.03 -13.77
CA GLN A 11 15.39 0.92 -15.19
C GLN A 11 15.62 -0.48 -15.77
N GLU A 12 16.77 -1.08 -15.45
CA GLU A 12 17.15 -2.41 -15.93
C GLU A 12 16.26 -3.51 -15.34
N PHE A 13 15.98 -3.44 -14.03
CA PHE A 13 15.10 -4.39 -13.37
C PHE A 13 13.68 -4.33 -13.94
N CYS A 14 13.14 -3.12 -14.16
CA CYS A 14 11.82 -2.95 -14.76
C CYS A 14 11.77 -3.53 -16.17
N ARG A 15 12.79 -3.31 -17.00
CA ARG A 15 12.88 -3.90 -18.35
C ARG A 15 12.88 -5.43 -18.31
N GLN A 16 13.59 -6.02 -17.35
CA GLN A 16 13.59 -7.46 -17.17
C GLN A 16 12.20 -7.97 -16.74
N ALA A 17 11.56 -7.29 -15.79
CA ALA A 17 10.23 -7.64 -15.32
C ALA A 17 9.15 -7.52 -16.41
N GLU A 18 9.28 -6.57 -17.36
CA GLU A 18 8.40 -6.45 -18.54
C GLU A 18 8.48 -7.66 -19.48
N SER A 19 9.60 -8.39 -19.49
CA SER A 19 9.76 -9.58 -20.34
C SER A 19 9.06 -10.83 -19.79
N ILE A 20 8.60 -10.78 -18.53
CA ILE A 20 7.94 -11.91 -17.87
C ILE A 20 6.49 -11.99 -18.32
N VAL A 21 6.04 -13.18 -18.73
CA VAL A 21 4.63 -13.42 -19.06
C VAL A 21 3.80 -13.37 -17.79
N LEU A 22 2.97 -12.33 -17.66
CA LEU A 22 2.15 -12.11 -16.48
C LEU A 22 0.87 -12.96 -16.47
N PRO A 23 0.43 -13.45 -15.30
CA PRO A 23 -0.89 -14.04 -15.13
C PRO A 23 -2.03 -13.08 -15.51
N HIS A 24 -3.14 -13.61 -16.02
CA HIS A 24 -4.28 -12.79 -16.50
C HIS A 24 -4.95 -11.93 -15.43
N ASN A 25 -4.80 -12.27 -14.15
CA ASN A 25 -5.38 -11.55 -13.01
C ASN A 25 -4.50 -10.40 -12.50
N MET A 26 -3.42 -10.04 -13.21
CA MET A 26 -2.45 -9.05 -12.77
C MET A 26 -2.20 -7.94 -13.81
N CYS A 27 -1.87 -6.75 -13.34
CA CYS A 27 -1.39 -5.62 -14.11
C CYS A 27 -0.24 -4.95 -13.34
N ILE A 28 0.82 -4.52 -14.02
CA ILE A 28 1.96 -3.84 -13.41
C ILE A 28 2.02 -2.41 -13.95
N ASP A 29 2.14 -1.44 -13.04
CA ASP A 29 2.55 -0.08 -13.35
C ASP A 29 4.00 0.10 -12.89
N TYR A 30 4.90 0.46 -13.81
CA TYR A 30 6.33 0.56 -13.54
C TYR A 30 6.74 1.97 -13.12
N TYR A 31 7.53 2.07 -12.05
CA TYR A 31 8.09 3.31 -11.53
C TYR A 31 9.61 3.14 -11.41
N GLN A 32 10.34 3.85 -12.27
CA GLN A 32 11.77 3.64 -12.47
C GLN A 32 12.60 4.67 -11.70
N TYR A 33 13.70 4.22 -11.10
CA TYR A 33 14.73 5.08 -10.50
C TYR A 33 16.14 4.76 -11.04
N ASP A 34 17.07 5.69 -10.84
CA ASP A 34 18.50 5.44 -11.07
C ASP A 34 19.21 5.04 -9.76
N SER A 35 18.82 5.66 -8.65
CA SER A 35 19.30 5.33 -7.31
C SER A 35 18.16 4.91 -6.36
N PRO A 36 18.35 3.90 -5.49
CA PRO A 36 17.35 3.52 -4.47
C PRO A 36 16.83 4.68 -3.62
N SER A 37 17.63 5.71 -3.41
CA SER A 37 17.26 6.92 -2.65
C SER A 37 16.18 7.78 -3.31
N GLU A 38 15.87 7.55 -4.59
CA GLU A 38 14.82 8.26 -5.34
C GLU A 38 13.44 7.61 -5.18
N ALA A 39 13.39 6.34 -4.76
CA ALA A 39 12.15 5.58 -4.59
C ALA A 39 11.06 6.31 -3.75
N PRO A 40 11.39 7.05 -2.67
CA PRO A 40 10.39 7.80 -1.90
C PRO A 40 9.62 8.83 -2.74
N ARG A 41 10.27 9.49 -3.70
CA ARG A 41 9.62 10.49 -4.56
C ARG A 41 8.65 9.84 -5.54
N LEU A 42 8.93 8.61 -5.97
CA LEU A 42 8.05 7.85 -6.85
C LEU A 42 6.74 7.47 -6.15
N LEU A 43 6.73 7.38 -4.82
CA LEU A 43 5.53 7.12 -4.04
C LEU A 43 4.53 8.29 -4.08
N GLU A 44 5.00 9.52 -4.28
CA GLU A 44 4.17 10.73 -4.31
C GLU A 44 3.28 10.79 -5.56
N VAL A 45 3.72 10.17 -6.66
CA VAL A 45 3.06 10.16 -7.97
C VAL A 45 2.40 8.82 -8.31
N LEU A 46 2.24 7.94 -7.31
CA LEU A 46 1.60 6.65 -7.52
C LEU A 46 0.18 6.80 -8.03
N LYS A 47 -0.10 6.13 -9.14
CA LYS A 47 -1.47 5.82 -9.54
C LYS A 47 -2.09 4.88 -8.51
N PRO A 48 -3.43 4.91 -8.37
CA PRO A 48 -4.12 3.97 -7.52
C PRO A 48 -3.77 2.52 -7.87
N CYS A 49 -3.28 1.78 -6.87
CA CYS A 49 -2.85 0.40 -7.00
C CYS A 49 -3.31 -0.40 -5.78
N HIS A 50 -3.15 -1.72 -5.86
CA HIS A 50 -3.59 -2.65 -4.81
C HIS A 50 -2.41 -3.18 -3.98
N ALA A 51 -1.19 -3.09 -4.51
CA ALA A 51 0.05 -3.42 -3.80
C ALA A 51 1.21 -2.61 -4.39
N ILE A 52 2.23 -2.36 -3.56
CA ILE A 52 3.51 -1.78 -3.98
C ILE A 52 4.57 -2.88 -3.86
N LEU A 53 5.34 -3.09 -4.93
CA LEU A 53 6.43 -4.05 -4.95
C LEU A 53 7.73 -3.33 -5.31
N PHE A 54 8.71 -3.34 -4.42
CA PHE A 54 10.03 -2.80 -4.67
C PHE A 54 10.97 -3.87 -5.21
N SER A 55 11.88 -3.50 -6.10
CA SER A 55 12.86 -4.44 -6.68
C SER A 55 13.90 -4.96 -5.68
N GLY A 56 13.98 -4.39 -4.47
CA GLY A 56 14.90 -4.82 -3.42
C GLY A 56 14.71 -4.05 -2.12
N SER A 57 15.51 -4.40 -1.10
CA SER A 57 15.39 -3.85 0.25
C SER A 57 15.73 -2.36 0.34
N LEU A 58 16.80 -1.90 -0.32
CA LEU A 58 17.24 -0.50 -0.25
C LEU A 58 16.16 0.53 -0.65
N PRO A 59 15.46 0.41 -1.80
CA PRO A 59 14.41 1.37 -2.15
C PRO A 59 13.17 1.27 -1.23
N TYR A 60 12.90 0.09 -0.67
CA TYR A 60 11.84 -0.10 0.32
C TYR A 60 12.18 0.61 1.64
N GLU A 61 13.39 0.40 2.17
CA GLU A 61 13.89 1.00 3.40
C GLU A 61 13.96 2.53 3.29
N ALA A 62 14.44 3.05 2.15
CA ALA A 62 14.44 4.48 1.87
C ALA A 62 13.02 5.08 1.95
N SER A 63 12.00 4.27 1.68
CA SER A 63 10.59 4.67 1.59
C SER A 63 9.79 4.45 2.88
N GLU A 64 10.36 3.85 3.93
CA GLU A 64 9.63 3.45 5.15
C GLU A 64 8.79 4.58 5.77
N LYS A 65 9.35 5.80 5.84
CA LYS A 65 8.64 6.95 6.40
C LYS A 65 7.37 7.33 5.63
N ILE A 66 7.40 7.21 4.30
CA ILE A 66 6.25 7.49 3.45
C ILE A 66 5.27 6.31 3.50
N LEU A 67 5.78 5.08 3.51
CA LEU A 67 4.97 3.87 3.61
C LEU A 67 4.11 3.84 4.89
N GLN A 68 4.57 4.43 6.00
CA GLN A 68 3.74 4.60 7.22
C GLN A 68 2.47 5.42 7.01
N THR A 69 2.38 6.20 5.92
CA THR A 69 1.21 7.00 5.57
C THR A 69 0.33 6.35 4.50
N ILE A 70 0.76 5.21 3.96
CA ILE A 70 0.10 4.48 2.88
C ILE A 70 -0.58 3.24 3.48
N SER A 71 -1.87 3.06 3.18
CA SER A 71 -2.67 1.91 3.66
C SER A 71 -2.59 0.68 2.75
N ILE A 72 -1.93 0.81 1.59
CA ILE A 72 -1.78 -0.26 0.61
C ILE A 72 -0.60 -1.14 1.02
N PRO A 73 -0.72 -2.48 0.93
CA PRO A 73 0.37 -3.40 1.25
C PRO A 73 1.61 -3.15 0.38
N ALA A 74 2.77 -3.03 1.01
CA ALA A 74 4.05 -2.77 0.36
C ALA A 74 5.10 -3.81 0.75
N PHE A 75 5.84 -4.32 -0.24
CA PHE A 75 6.84 -5.37 -0.05
C PHE A 75 8.02 -5.15 -0.98
N TYR A 76 9.09 -5.90 -0.79
CA TYR A 76 10.20 -5.94 -1.72
C TYR A 76 10.56 -7.36 -2.12
N ILE A 77 11.23 -7.50 -3.26
CA ILE A 77 11.75 -8.77 -3.73
C ILE A 77 12.95 -9.15 -2.86
N GLN A 78 12.79 -10.23 -2.10
CA GLN A 78 13.85 -10.76 -1.28
C GLN A 78 14.85 -11.55 -2.12
N GLN A 79 16.13 -11.30 -1.87
CA GLN A 79 17.20 -12.20 -2.27
C GLN A 79 17.12 -13.46 -1.41
N ASN A 80 17.27 -14.62 -2.04
CA ASN A 80 17.22 -15.91 -1.38
C ASN A 80 18.37 -16.81 -1.87
N GLU A 81 18.48 -17.98 -1.26
CA GLU A 81 19.51 -18.96 -1.56
C GLU A 81 19.48 -19.39 -3.03
N HIS A 82 18.29 -19.50 -3.63
CA HIS A 82 18.14 -19.81 -5.06
C HIS A 82 18.82 -18.77 -5.95
N THR A 83 18.62 -17.48 -5.65
CA THR A 83 19.19 -16.36 -6.39
C THR A 83 20.72 -16.33 -6.31
N ILE A 84 21.25 -16.58 -5.10
CA ILE A 84 22.69 -16.64 -4.87
C ILE A 84 23.27 -17.87 -5.57
N ALA A 85 22.66 -19.04 -5.40
CA ALA A 85 23.15 -20.30 -5.96
C ALA A 85 23.19 -20.29 -7.49
N ILE A 86 22.15 -19.79 -8.17
CA ILE A 86 22.14 -19.72 -9.64
C ILE A 86 23.16 -18.70 -10.17
N THR A 87 23.37 -17.61 -9.44
CA THR A 87 24.40 -16.62 -9.77
C THR A 87 25.79 -17.23 -9.63
N LEU A 88 26.07 -17.90 -8.51
CA LEU A 88 27.35 -18.58 -8.28
C LEU A 88 27.59 -19.70 -9.28
N LEU A 89 26.56 -20.47 -9.64
CA LEU A 89 26.63 -21.50 -10.67
C LEU A 89 27.04 -20.91 -12.02
N TYR A 90 26.40 -19.81 -12.44
CA TYR A 90 26.74 -19.11 -13.67
C TYR A 90 28.18 -18.59 -13.66
N LEU A 91 28.60 -17.98 -12.55
CA LEU A 91 29.98 -17.48 -12.39
C LEU A 91 31.01 -18.61 -12.43
N ALA A 92 30.70 -19.74 -11.81
CA ALA A 92 31.56 -20.92 -11.86
C ALA A 92 31.62 -21.53 -13.28
N SER A 93 30.48 -21.70 -13.96
CA SER A 93 30.42 -22.39 -15.26
C SER A 93 30.91 -21.52 -16.43
N GLU A 94 30.45 -20.27 -16.50
CA GLU A 94 30.69 -19.39 -17.67
C GLU A 94 31.86 -18.43 -17.48
N LYS A 95 32.22 -18.12 -16.23
CA LYS A 95 33.33 -17.19 -15.90
C LYS A 95 34.52 -17.88 -15.26
N ASN A 96 34.45 -19.20 -15.01
CA ASN A 96 35.48 -19.97 -14.31
C ASN A 96 35.93 -19.29 -13.00
N MET A 97 34.96 -18.72 -12.27
CA MET A 97 35.20 -17.98 -11.04
C MET A 97 35.00 -18.87 -9.83
N ALA A 98 36.04 -19.00 -9.00
CA ALA A 98 35.91 -19.70 -7.73
C ALA A 98 35.20 -18.82 -6.70
N ILE A 99 34.44 -19.42 -5.79
CA ILE A 99 33.64 -18.68 -4.82
C ILE A 99 34.49 -17.74 -3.92
N HIS A 100 35.71 -18.16 -3.55
CA HIS A 100 36.62 -17.34 -2.73
C HIS A 100 37.25 -16.17 -3.49
N ASP A 101 37.20 -16.17 -4.82
CA ASP A 101 37.67 -15.05 -5.64
C ASP A 101 36.62 -13.93 -5.73
N ILE A 102 35.49 -14.05 -5.02
CA ILE A 102 34.37 -13.12 -5.09
C ILE A 102 34.28 -12.30 -3.80
N SER A 103 34.16 -10.98 -3.93
CA SER A 103 33.61 -10.13 -2.87
C SER A 103 32.12 -9.94 -3.15
N ILE A 104 31.26 -10.22 -2.17
CA ILE A 104 29.80 -10.20 -2.34
C ILE A 104 29.14 -9.25 -1.35
N ASP A 105 28.19 -8.44 -1.82
CA ASP A 105 27.21 -7.77 -0.96
C ASP A 105 25.87 -8.51 -0.94
N ILE A 106 25.25 -8.58 0.24
CA ILE A 106 23.97 -9.26 0.44
C ILE A 106 23.18 -8.61 1.57
N LYS A 107 21.84 -8.66 1.50
CA LYS A 107 20.99 -8.14 2.58
C LYS A 107 20.99 -9.02 3.83
N GLU A 108 20.83 -10.33 3.66
CA GLU A 108 20.79 -11.29 4.75
C GLU A 108 21.96 -12.26 4.61
N ARG A 109 22.95 -12.13 5.49
CA ARG A 109 24.14 -12.97 5.46
C ARG A 109 23.82 -14.47 5.63
N THR A 110 22.75 -14.80 6.33
CA THR A 110 22.28 -16.17 6.57
C THR A 110 22.10 -16.96 5.28
N HIS A 111 21.59 -16.35 4.20
CA HIS A 111 21.34 -17.05 2.93
C HIS A 111 22.64 -17.59 2.29
N ILE A 112 23.72 -16.82 2.31
CA ILE A 112 25.00 -17.31 1.79
C ILE A 112 25.68 -18.26 2.77
N GLU A 113 25.54 -18.03 4.09
CA GLU A 113 26.10 -18.92 5.09
C GLU A 113 25.50 -20.33 5.03
N GLN A 114 24.20 -20.46 4.78
CA GLN A 114 23.54 -21.75 4.56
C GLN A 114 24.07 -22.46 3.32
N ILE A 115 24.22 -21.76 2.19
CA ILE A 115 24.82 -22.32 0.98
C ILE A 115 26.23 -22.83 1.26
N LEU A 116 27.05 -22.03 1.96
CA LEU A 116 28.42 -22.41 2.29
C LEU A 116 28.43 -23.62 3.24
N GLN A 117 27.53 -23.66 4.23
CA GLN A 117 27.40 -24.76 5.18
C GLN A 117 27.03 -26.08 4.48
N ASP A 118 26.17 -26.05 3.47
CA ASP A 118 25.79 -27.23 2.70
C ASP A 118 26.95 -27.76 1.83
N LEU A 119 27.87 -26.87 1.44
CA LEU A 119 29.04 -27.20 0.62
C LEU A 119 30.27 -27.61 1.45
N ASP A 120 30.40 -27.11 2.69
CA ASP A 120 31.54 -27.37 3.59
C ASP A 120 31.87 -28.88 3.75
N PRO A 121 30.90 -29.82 3.86
CA PRO A 121 31.19 -31.25 3.97
C PRO A 121 31.80 -31.87 2.70
N LEU A 122 31.60 -31.25 1.54
CA LEU A 122 32.05 -31.76 0.25
C LEU A 122 33.49 -31.34 -0.06
N SER A 123 33.94 -30.20 0.46
CA SER A 123 35.29 -29.67 0.28
C SER A 123 35.57 -28.52 1.25
N SER A 124 36.78 -28.47 1.83
CA SER A 124 37.27 -27.30 2.58
C SER A 124 37.51 -26.13 1.63
N MET A 125 36.44 -25.43 1.26
CA MET A 125 36.51 -24.26 0.40
C MET A 125 36.84 -23.02 1.23
N GLN A 126 37.68 -22.15 0.66
CA GLN A 126 37.79 -20.78 1.18
C GLN A 126 36.47 -20.03 0.91
N LYS A 127 36.09 -19.16 1.85
CA LYS A 127 34.84 -18.42 1.81
C LYS A 127 35.02 -17.09 1.04
N PRO A 128 33.98 -16.58 0.37
CA PRO A 128 34.00 -15.24 -0.22
C PRO A 128 34.12 -14.18 0.86
N ALA A 129 34.58 -12.99 0.47
CA ALA A 129 34.44 -11.81 1.32
C ALA A 129 32.98 -11.33 1.28
N ILE A 130 32.31 -11.25 2.44
CA ILE A 130 30.88 -10.94 2.52
C ILE A 130 30.66 -9.61 3.24
N HIS A 131 30.01 -8.68 2.55
CA HIS A 131 29.48 -7.44 3.12
C HIS A 131 27.97 -7.54 3.30
N GLU A 132 27.49 -7.33 4.52
CA GLU A 132 26.05 -7.34 4.82
C GLU A 132 25.47 -5.93 4.74
N LEU A 133 24.45 -5.74 3.91
CA LEU A 133 23.78 -4.46 3.67
C LEU A 133 22.94 -4.08 4.89
N GLN A 134 23.45 -3.13 5.67
CA GLN A 134 22.74 -2.54 6.80
C GLN A 134 21.61 -1.61 6.34
N SER A 135 20.62 -1.36 7.21
CA SER A 135 19.61 -0.34 6.94
C SER A 135 20.25 1.05 6.85
N ASN A 136 19.87 1.84 5.85
CA ASN A 136 20.52 3.11 5.51
C ASN A 136 22.02 2.97 5.17
N SER A 137 22.42 1.84 4.58
CA SER A 137 23.80 1.65 4.09
C SER A 137 24.22 2.83 3.21
N ASP A 138 25.36 3.43 3.54
CA ASP A 138 26.05 4.31 2.62
C ASP A 138 26.51 3.46 1.42
N LEU A 139 25.92 3.71 0.25
CA LEU A 139 26.30 3.03 -0.99
C LEU A 139 27.80 3.14 -1.26
N GLN A 140 28.44 4.24 -0.84
CA GLN A 140 29.87 4.43 -1.00
C GLN A 140 30.67 3.44 -0.14
N ALA A 141 30.18 3.05 1.03
CA ALA A 141 30.83 2.05 1.87
C ALA A 141 30.83 0.67 1.19
N VAL A 142 29.75 0.30 0.49
CA VAL A 142 29.66 -0.95 -0.28
C VAL A 142 30.65 -0.92 -1.45
N VAL A 143 30.71 0.19 -2.19
CA VAL A 143 31.68 0.37 -3.28
C VAL A 143 33.12 0.27 -2.77
N ASN A 144 33.43 0.93 -1.64
CA ASN A 144 34.76 0.90 -1.04
C ASN A 144 35.16 -0.51 -0.59
N PHE A 145 34.22 -1.27 -0.01
CA PHE A 145 34.44 -2.66 0.37
C PHE A 145 34.93 -3.50 -0.83
N HIS A 146 34.24 -3.43 -1.97
CA HIS A 146 34.65 -4.18 -3.18
C HIS A 146 35.98 -3.67 -3.76
N LEU A 147 36.19 -2.36 -3.78
CA LEU A 147 37.42 -1.74 -4.26
C LEU A 147 38.64 -2.21 -3.46
N GLU A 148 38.54 -2.22 -2.13
CA GLU A 148 39.61 -2.67 -1.24
C GLU A 148 39.94 -4.15 -1.45
N HIS A 149 38.93 -5.01 -1.56
CA HIS A 149 39.14 -6.44 -1.79
C HIS A 149 39.79 -6.72 -3.14
N PHE A 150 39.39 -5.99 -4.19
CA PHE A 150 40.03 -6.12 -5.50
C PHE A 150 41.47 -5.61 -5.50
N ARG A 151 41.72 -4.40 -4.99
CA ARG A 151 43.06 -3.77 -5.00
C ARG A 151 44.08 -4.53 -4.16
N ASN A 152 43.64 -5.15 -3.06
CA ASN A 152 44.49 -5.96 -2.20
C ASN A 152 44.67 -7.41 -2.72
N GLY A 153 44.07 -7.77 -3.86
CA GLY A 153 44.15 -9.11 -4.43
C GLY A 153 43.38 -10.18 -3.66
N MET A 154 42.45 -9.78 -2.77
CA MET A 154 41.61 -10.68 -1.98
C MET A 154 40.39 -11.19 -2.75
N SER A 155 40.00 -10.50 -3.83
CA SER A 155 38.96 -10.95 -4.77
C SER A 155 39.31 -10.54 -6.20
N LYS A 156 38.87 -11.32 -7.18
CA LYS A 156 39.00 -11.03 -8.62
C LYS A 156 37.76 -10.38 -9.21
N MET A 157 36.60 -10.52 -8.55
CA MET A 157 35.33 -9.99 -9.03
C MET A 157 34.43 -9.55 -7.86
N ALA A 158 33.76 -8.42 -8.04
CA ALA A 158 32.69 -7.98 -7.16
C ALA A 158 31.35 -8.57 -7.63
N LEU A 159 30.59 -9.18 -6.72
CA LEU A 159 29.22 -9.63 -6.95
C LEU A 159 28.28 -8.72 -6.15
N THR A 160 27.50 -7.91 -6.85
CA THR A 160 26.62 -6.93 -6.21
C THR A 160 25.18 -7.08 -6.66
N SER A 161 24.26 -6.90 -5.73
CA SER A 161 22.82 -6.85 -6.02
C SER A 161 22.30 -5.43 -6.26
N VAL A 162 23.15 -4.42 -6.07
CA VAL A 162 22.76 -3.01 -6.13
C VAL A 162 23.24 -2.41 -7.46
N HIS A 163 22.29 -2.02 -8.30
CA HIS A 163 22.57 -1.47 -9.64
C HIS A 163 23.55 -0.27 -9.59
N ALA A 164 23.31 0.69 -8.69
CA ALA A 164 24.18 1.86 -8.53
C ALA A 164 25.61 1.50 -8.08
N VAL A 165 25.80 0.40 -7.34
CA VAL A 165 27.13 -0.08 -6.94
C VAL A 165 27.82 -0.72 -8.15
N TYR A 166 27.10 -1.55 -8.91
CA TYR A 166 27.61 -2.15 -10.15
C TYR A 166 28.14 -1.08 -11.12
N ASP A 167 27.34 -0.04 -11.39
CA ASP A 167 27.71 1.02 -12.33
C ASP A 167 28.95 1.79 -11.88
N GLN A 168 29.06 2.08 -10.57
CA GLN A 168 30.24 2.73 -10.00
C GLN A 168 31.49 1.85 -10.08
N LEU A 169 31.37 0.55 -9.82
CA LEU A 169 32.48 -0.40 -9.94
C LEU A 169 32.95 -0.54 -11.39
N GLN A 170 32.03 -0.63 -12.34
CA GLN A 170 32.34 -0.64 -13.78
C GLN A 170 33.05 0.65 -14.22
N ALA A 171 32.55 1.81 -13.80
CA ALA A 171 33.18 3.10 -14.08
C ALA A 171 34.60 3.21 -13.47
N ALA A 172 34.84 2.57 -12.33
CA ALA A 172 36.15 2.48 -11.69
C ALA A 172 37.08 1.40 -12.28
N GLY A 173 36.65 0.68 -13.33
CA GLY A 173 37.42 -0.38 -13.98
C GLY A 173 37.53 -1.67 -13.16
N ILE A 174 36.66 -1.86 -12.17
CA ILE A 174 36.63 -3.06 -11.33
C ILE A 174 35.75 -4.13 -12.00
N PRO A 175 36.25 -5.36 -12.20
CA PRO A 175 35.41 -6.48 -12.64
C PRO A 175 34.26 -6.68 -11.65
N ALA A 176 33.04 -6.44 -12.12
CA ALA A 176 31.83 -6.60 -11.33
C ALA A 176 30.83 -7.44 -12.11
N PHE A 177 30.02 -8.19 -11.38
CA PHE A 177 28.87 -8.92 -11.88
C PHE A 177 27.66 -8.55 -11.05
N ARG A 178 26.53 -8.31 -11.73
CA ARG A 178 25.27 -8.09 -11.04
C ARG A 178 24.68 -9.43 -10.66
N MET A 179 24.24 -9.58 -9.42
CA MET A 179 23.49 -10.74 -8.99
C MET A 179 22.31 -10.95 -9.93
N LEU A 180 22.08 -12.21 -10.35
CA LEU A 180 20.97 -12.50 -11.25
C LEU A 180 19.66 -12.22 -10.53
N ASP A 181 18.65 -11.74 -11.27
CA ASP A 181 17.28 -11.68 -10.80
C ASP A 181 16.48 -12.80 -11.48
N PRO A 182 16.33 -14.00 -10.88
CA PRO A 182 15.66 -15.09 -11.56
C PRO A 182 14.21 -14.72 -11.85
N ALA A 183 13.74 -14.97 -13.08
CA ALA A 183 12.35 -14.68 -13.47
C ALA A 183 11.34 -15.39 -12.56
N SER A 184 11.69 -16.58 -12.05
CA SER A 184 10.91 -17.33 -11.05
C SER A 184 10.75 -16.56 -9.73
N ASN A 185 11.80 -15.87 -9.26
CA ASN A 185 11.74 -15.11 -8.02
C ASN A 185 10.92 -13.83 -8.19
N ILE A 186 11.09 -13.13 -9.31
CA ILE A 186 10.28 -11.95 -9.65
C ILE A 186 8.79 -12.33 -9.74
N LEU A 187 8.47 -13.41 -10.47
CA LEU A 187 7.10 -13.89 -10.63
C LEU A 187 6.47 -14.28 -9.27
N ARG A 188 7.19 -15.02 -8.44
CA ARG A 188 6.72 -15.41 -7.10
C ARG A 188 6.44 -14.20 -6.21
N ALA A 189 7.28 -13.16 -6.29
CA ALA A 189 7.05 -11.93 -5.54
C ALA A 189 5.81 -11.17 -6.05
N MET A 190 5.59 -11.15 -7.36
CA MET A 190 4.37 -10.58 -7.94
C MET A 190 3.11 -11.37 -7.53
N GLU A 191 3.15 -12.71 -7.54
CA GLU A 191 2.06 -13.56 -7.07
C GLU A 191 1.77 -13.35 -5.58
N HIS A 192 2.81 -13.22 -4.76
CA HIS A 192 2.66 -12.87 -3.35
C HIS A 192 1.99 -11.50 -3.17
N ALA A 193 2.39 -10.49 -3.94
CA ALA A 193 1.76 -9.17 -3.91
C ALA A 193 0.26 -9.24 -4.26
N VAL A 194 -0.15 -10.12 -5.19
CA VAL A 194 -1.56 -10.39 -5.49
C VAL A 194 -2.29 -10.99 -4.29
N GLN A 195 -1.71 -12.01 -3.66
CA GLN A 195 -2.30 -12.65 -2.48
C GLN A 195 -2.49 -11.65 -1.34
N GLN A 196 -1.51 -10.77 -1.12
CA GLN A 196 -1.58 -9.75 -0.08
C GLN A 196 -2.61 -8.66 -0.38
N ALA A 197 -2.72 -8.24 -1.64
CA ALA A 197 -3.78 -7.34 -2.07
C ALA A 197 -5.17 -7.95 -1.86
N ASP A 198 -5.35 -9.22 -2.21
CA ASP A 198 -6.61 -9.93 -2.02
C ASP A 198 -6.93 -10.13 -0.53
N PHE A 199 -5.92 -10.41 0.29
CA PHE A 199 -6.06 -10.50 1.74
C PHE A 199 -6.47 -9.16 2.36
N ALA A 200 -5.76 -8.07 2.06
CA ALA A 200 -6.10 -6.72 2.54
C ALA A 200 -7.52 -6.31 2.15
N ARG A 201 -7.94 -6.65 0.92
CA ARG A 201 -9.33 -6.41 0.48
C ARG A 201 -10.34 -7.26 1.27
N SER A 202 -10.02 -8.52 1.54
CA SER A 202 -10.88 -9.39 2.36
C SER A 202 -11.02 -8.84 3.78
N GLU A 203 -9.92 -8.42 4.40
CA GLU A 203 -9.92 -7.79 5.73
C GLU A 203 -10.81 -6.54 5.75
N ALA A 204 -10.68 -5.67 4.75
CA ALA A 204 -11.49 -4.45 4.63
C ALA A 204 -13.00 -4.73 4.54
N THR A 205 -13.43 -5.93 4.15
CA THR A 205 -14.85 -6.33 4.08
C THR A 205 -15.42 -6.90 5.37
N LYS A 206 -14.60 -7.09 6.42
CA LYS A 206 -15.06 -7.57 7.72
C LYS A 206 -16.21 -6.71 8.25
N ILE A 207 -17.21 -7.37 8.84
CA ILE A 207 -18.37 -6.71 9.43
C ILE A 207 -17.91 -5.87 10.60
N ALA A 208 -18.29 -4.60 10.58
CA ALA A 208 -18.03 -3.69 11.66
C ALA A 208 -19.30 -2.94 12.05
N VAL A 209 -19.42 -2.63 13.34
CA VAL A 209 -20.54 -1.85 13.88
C VAL A 209 -19.99 -0.67 14.65
N GLY A 210 -20.44 0.53 14.29
CA GLY A 210 -20.26 1.72 15.11
C GLY A 210 -21.39 1.86 16.11
N VAL A 211 -21.09 2.25 17.35
CA VAL A 211 -22.07 2.61 18.36
C VAL A 211 -21.84 4.03 18.81
N LEU A 212 -22.82 4.90 18.57
CA LEU A 212 -22.86 6.24 19.15
C LEU A 212 -23.79 6.22 20.36
N GLN A 213 -23.22 6.34 21.55
CA GLN A 213 -23.97 6.55 22.79
C GLN A 213 -24.18 8.04 23.01
N VAL A 214 -25.43 8.46 23.17
CA VAL A 214 -25.78 9.87 23.40
C VAL A 214 -25.99 10.10 24.89
N HIS A 215 -25.17 10.98 25.48
CA HIS A 215 -25.26 11.32 26.90
C HIS A 215 -26.19 12.52 27.14
N GLN A 216 -26.30 13.40 26.16
CA GLN A 216 -27.12 14.62 26.20
C GLN A 216 -28.00 14.71 24.94
N PRO A 217 -29.17 14.01 24.91
CA PRO A 217 -30.02 13.92 23.71
C PRO A 217 -30.50 15.27 23.17
N GLU A 218 -30.78 16.22 24.07
CA GLU A 218 -31.22 17.59 23.75
C GLU A 218 -30.18 18.39 22.93
N GLU A 219 -28.90 18.02 23.06
CA GLU A 219 -27.75 18.73 22.47
C GLU A 219 -27.25 18.08 21.17
N LEU A 220 -27.89 17.00 20.71
CA LEU A 220 -27.50 16.29 19.50
C LEU A 220 -28.51 16.54 18.36
N PRO A 221 -28.17 17.38 17.36
CA PRO A 221 -29.02 17.56 16.19
C PRO A 221 -29.23 16.23 15.45
N GLN A 222 -30.45 15.96 14.96
CA GLN A 222 -30.75 14.75 14.19
C GLN A 222 -29.87 14.59 12.93
N GLU A 223 -29.49 15.72 12.31
CA GLU A 223 -28.56 15.76 11.17
C GLU A 223 -27.18 15.16 11.47
N THR A 224 -26.78 15.11 12.76
CA THR A 224 -25.52 14.50 13.20
C THR A 224 -25.50 12.99 12.95
N ILE A 225 -26.63 12.32 13.17
CA ILE A 225 -26.76 10.87 12.93
C ILE A 225 -26.66 10.58 11.44
N GLU A 226 -27.32 11.38 10.61
CA GLU A 226 -27.25 11.26 9.15
C GLU A 226 -25.83 11.54 8.63
N THR A 227 -25.16 12.55 9.18
CA THR A 227 -23.77 12.88 8.83
C THR A 227 -22.83 11.73 9.18
N LEU A 228 -22.96 11.13 10.37
CA LEU A 228 -22.16 9.97 10.78
C LEU A 228 -22.46 8.74 9.91
N ALA A 229 -23.73 8.49 9.59
CA ALA A 229 -24.13 7.41 8.68
C ALA A 229 -23.54 7.59 7.28
N ASN A 230 -23.49 8.82 6.77
CA ASN A 230 -22.89 9.15 5.48
C ASN A 230 -21.37 8.93 5.49
N TYR A 231 -20.66 9.35 6.54
CA TYR A 231 -19.24 9.04 6.66
C TYR A 231 -19.01 7.53 6.66
N LEU A 232 -19.75 6.80 7.50
CA LEU A 232 -19.60 5.36 7.66
C LEU A 232 -20.24 4.53 6.54
N GLN A 233 -20.86 5.16 5.53
CA GLN A 233 -21.65 4.49 4.48
C GLN A 233 -22.60 3.43 5.07
N ALA A 234 -23.21 3.75 6.20
CA ALA A 234 -23.86 2.79 7.08
C ALA A 234 -25.37 2.95 7.07
N GLN A 235 -26.07 1.82 7.16
CA GLN A 235 -27.44 1.81 7.69
C GLN A 235 -27.37 1.95 9.20
N TRP A 236 -28.35 2.63 9.79
CA TRP A 236 -28.38 2.82 11.23
C TRP A 236 -29.70 2.45 11.89
N LYS A 237 -29.64 2.08 13.17
CA LYS A 237 -30.79 1.77 14.01
C LYS A 237 -30.60 2.30 15.42
N GLU A 238 -31.65 2.90 15.97
CA GLU A 238 -31.70 3.32 17.36
C GLU A 238 -32.17 2.19 18.29
N LYS A 239 -31.50 2.03 19.42
CA LYS A 239 -31.90 1.12 20.50
C LYS A 239 -31.35 1.63 21.85
N GLU A 240 -32.22 1.87 22.82
CA GLU A 240 -31.87 2.21 24.21
C GLU A 240 -30.83 3.35 24.29
N ASP A 241 -31.13 4.50 23.66
CA ASP A 241 -30.28 5.70 23.59
C ASP A 241 -28.93 5.53 22.87
N ASN A 242 -28.77 4.43 22.14
CA ASN A 242 -27.61 4.17 21.29
C ASN A 242 -28.02 4.07 19.82
N PHE A 243 -27.18 4.64 18.95
CA PHE A 243 -27.31 4.51 17.51
C PHE A 243 -26.27 3.52 16.99
N PHE A 244 -26.73 2.43 16.39
CA PHE A 244 -25.90 1.39 15.80
C PHE A 244 -25.75 1.66 14.30
N PHE A 245 -24.51 1.67 13.80
CA PHE A 245 -24.16 1.92 12.40
C PHE A 245 -23.49 0.68 11.82
N TYR A 246 -24.17 0.00 10.89
CA TYR A 246 -23.67 -1.23 10.27
C TYR A 246 -22.81 -0.89 9.04
N THR A 247 -21.54 -1.22 9.11
CA THR A 247 -20.52 -0.86 8.12
C THR A 247 -19.46 -1.96 7.97
N THR A 248 -18.32 -1.64 7.37
CA THR A 248 -17.17 -2.52 7.22
C THR A 248 -15.92 -1.91 7.84
N LEU A 249 -14.96 -2.77 8.22
CA LEU A 249 -13.67 -2.34 8.75
C LEU A 249 -12.97 -1.34 7.82
N GLY A 250 -12.91 -1.63 6.52
CA GLY A 250 -12.25 -0.76 5.55
C GLY A 250 -12.89 0.63 5.47
N THR A 251 -14.19 0.75 5.75
CA THR A 251 -14.86 2.06 5.83
C THR A 251 -14.44 2.83 7.06
N ILE A 252 -14.36 2.17 8.22
CA ILE A 252 -13.91 2.77 9.47
C ILE A 252 -12.45 3.25 9.33
N GLU A 253 -11.55 2.40 8.84
CA GLU A 253 -10.15 2.73 8.63
C GLU A 253 -9.99 3.92 7.69
N PHE A 254 -10.75 3.93 6.59
CA PHE A 254 -10.76 5.02 5.64
C PHE A 254 -11.21 6.35 6.27
N VAL A 255 -12.35 6.38 6.98
CA VAL A 255 -12.83 7.64 7.57
C VAL A 255 -11.94 8.12 8.71
N LEU A 256 -11.34 7.23 9.50
CA LEU A 256 -10.40 7.62 10.56
C LEU A 256 -9.12 8.30 10.00
N ALA A 257 -8.76 8.01 8.75
CA ALA A 257 -7.68 8.72 8.04
C ALA A 257 -8.10 10.12 7.56
N LEU A 258 -9.39 10.45 7.55
CA LEU A 258 -9.88 11.76 7.14
C LEU A 258 -9.86 12.75 8.31
N LYS A 259 -9.08 13.83 8.17
CA LYS A 259 -9.05 14.92 9.16
C LYS A 259 -10.44 15.49 9.49
N ALA A 260 -11.31 15.62 8.48
CA ALA A 260 -12.67 16.15 8.66
C ALA A 260 -13.54 15.23 9.53
N PHE A 261 -13.39 13.90 9.38
CA PHE A 261 -14.12 12.94 10.21
C PHE A 261 -13.60 12.94 11.65
N VAL A 262 -12.28 12.98 11.84
CA VAL A 262 -11.68 13.08 13.18
C VAL A 262 -12.16 14.35 13.91
N GLN A 263 -12.15 15.49 13.24
CA GLN A 263 -12.67 16.75 13.79
C GLN A 263 -14.17 16.69 14.09
N PHE A 264 -14.95 16.04 13.22
CA PHE A 264 -16.36 15.80 13.46
C PHE A 264 -16.56 14.97 14.74
N CYS A 265 -15.85 13.85 14.91
CA CYS A 265 -15.92 13.04 16.12
C CYS A 265 -15.43 13.78 17.38
N GLU A 266 -14.39 14.61 17.28
CA GLU A 266 -13.94 15.47 18.39
C GLU A 266 -15.06 16.45 18.82
N SER A 267 -15.83 16.99 17.87
CA SER A 267 -16.96 17.90 18.15
C SER A 267 -18.16 17.23 18.81
N LEU A 268 -18.26 15.91 18.71
CA LEU A 268 -19.31 15.13 19.36
C LEU A 268 -19.09 14.98 20.87
N HIS A 269 -17.87 15.24 21.37
CA HIS A 269 -17.54 15.14 22.78
C HIS A 269 -17.84 16.47 23.51
N PRO A 270 -18.45 16.46 24.72
CA PRO A 270 -18.83 15.30 25.54
C PRO A 270 -20.26 14.78 25.30
N VAL A 271 -21.03 15.40 24.38
CA VAL A 271 -22.45 15.11 24.11
C VAL A 271 -22.70 13.63 23.81
N SER A 272 -21.77 12.99 23.11
CA SER A 272 -21.84 11.58 22.75
C SER A 272 -20.47 10.90 22.73
N THR A 273 -20.47 9.58 22.65
CA THR A 273 -19.25 8.76 22.57
C THR A 273 -19.41 7.71 21.49
N LEU A 274 -18.44 7.65 20.59
CA LEU A 274 -18.40 6.71 19.48
C LEU A 274 -17.40 5.58 19.77
N SER A 275 -17.82 4.34 19.58
CA SER A 275 -16.96 3.16 19.58
C SER A 275 -17.25 2.27 18.37
N PHE A 276 -16.33 1.36 18.09
CA PHE A 276 -16.47 0.38 17.02
C PHE A 276 -16.28 -1.04 17.53
N GLY A 277 -16.87 -2.00 16.84
CA GLY A 277 -16.69 -3.42 17.11
C GLY A 277 -16.63 -4.21 15.81
N LEU A 278 -15.71 -5.16 15.75
CA LEU A 278 -15.60 -6.12 14.64
C LEU A 278 -16.18 -7.46 15.06
N GLY A 279 -16.66 -8.24 14.11
CA GLY A 279 -17.16 -9.58 14.40
C GLY A 279 -17.44 -10.37 13.14
N GLN A 280 -17.58 -11.69 13.27
CA GLN A 280 -18.00 -12.56 12.17
C GLN A 280 -19.49 -12.37 11.84
N THR A 281 -20.26 -11.84 12.78
CA THR A 281 -21.69 -11.54 12.60
C THR A 281 -22.00 -10.13 13.08
N MET A 282 -23.12 -9.55 12.61
CA MET A 282 -23.59 -8.25 13.09
C MET A 282 -23.88 -8.24 14.60
N ILE A 283 -24.32 -9.37 15.16
CA ILE A 283 -24.60 -9.50 16.60
C ILE A 283 -23.28 -9.38 17.38
N GLU A 284 -22.28 -10.19 17.00
CA GLU A 284 -20.96 -10.16 17.64
C GLU A 284 -20.29 -8.79 17.51
N ALA A 285 -20.32 -8.18 16.33
CA ALA A 285 -19.76 -6.85 16.10
C ALA A 285 -20.45 -5.78 16.95
N SER A 286 -21.78 -5.87 17.13
CA SER A 286 -22.54 -4.96 18.00
C SER A 286 -22.18 -5.12 19.47
N ASP A 287 -22.07 -6.37 19.95
CA ASP A 287 -21.67 -6.68 21.33
C ASP A 287 -20.23 -6.22 21.61
N ASN A 288 -19.35 -6.37 20.62
CA ASN A 288 -17.97 -5.87 20.68
C ASN A 288 -17.92 -4.34 20.71
N ALA A 289 -18.75 -3.65 19.92
CA ALA A 289 -18.81 -2.19 19.92
C ALA A 289 -19.30 -1.62 21.27
N MET A 290 -20.32 -2.26 21.86
CA MET A 290 -20.80 -1.93 23.21
C MET A 290 -19.72 -2.21 24.27
N SER A 291 -18.99 -3.30 24.13
CA SER A 291 -17.88 -3.64 25.04
C SER A 291 -16.73 -2.64 24.92
N ALA A 292 -16.36 -2.23 23.69
CA ALA A 292 -15.38 -1.18 23.43
C ALA A 292 -15.78 0.16 24.09
N LEU A 293 -17.07 0.51 24.04
CA LEU A 293 -17.62 1.70 24.68
C LEU A 293 -17.43 1.68 26.20
N GLN A 294 -17.68 0.52 26.85
CA GLN A 294 -17.54 0.38 28.30
C GLN A 294 -16.08 0.37 28.73
N LEU A 295 -15.22 -0.35 28.01
CA LEU A 295 -13.79 -0.41 28.29
C LEU A 295 -13.13 0.96 28.08
N GLY A 296 -13.48 1.67 27.01
CA GLY A 296 -12.95 3.00 26.71
C GLY A 296 -13.28 4.07 27.76
N LYS A 297 -14.34 3.89 28.57
CA LYS A 297 -14.65 4.78 29.71
C LYS A 297 -13.66 4.64 30.87
N GLN A 298 -12.99 3.49 30.95
CA GLN A 298 -12.02 3.18 32.02
C GLN A 298 -10.61 3.64 31.66
N GLU A 299 -10.37 4.01 30.41
CA GLU A 299 -9.08 4.44 29.91
C GLU A 299 -8.73 5.88 30.32
N ILE A 300 -7.44 6.12 30.52
CA ILE A 300 -6.91 7.44 30.90
C ILE A 300 -7.06 8.43 29.73
N HIS A 301 -6.91 7.94 28.50
CA HIS A 301 -6.96 8.75 27.29
C HIS A 301 -8.34 8.63 26.63
N LYS A 302 -9.07 9.75 26.54
CA LYS A 302 -10.35 9.81 25.85
C LYS A 302 -10.16 9.73 24.34
N GLY A 303 -11.04 9.00 23.66
CA GLY A 303 -11.07 8.89 22.21
C GLY A 303 -12.01 7.79 21.73
N ILE A 304 -11.89 7.45 20.45
CA ILE A 304 -12.65 6.36 19.84
C ILE A 304 -11.92 5.05 20.11
N PHE A 305 -12.64 4.04 20.58
CA PHE A 305 -12.08 2.70 20.79
C PHE A 305 -12.76 1.68 19.90
N MET A 306 -12.01 0.64 19.51
CA MET A 306 -12.50 -0.47 18.71
C MET A 306 -12.14 -1.80 19.37
N LEU A 307 -13.09 -2.73 19.47
CA LEU A 307 -12.82 -4.10 19.94
C LEU A 307 -12.91 -5.07 18.75
N ASP A 308 -11.84 -5.83 18.51
CA ASP A 308 -11.81 -6.79 17.40
C ASP A 308 -12.47 -8.15 17.73
N GLU A 309 -12.56 -9.04 16.73
CA GLU A 309 -13.08 -10.39 16.88
C GLU A 309 -12.29 -11.25 17.88
N HIS A 310 -11.05 -10.89 18.19
CA HIS A 310 -10.18 -11.56 19.17
C HIS A 310 -10.26 -10.93 20.56
N LYS A 311 -11.22 -10.02 20.79
CA LYS A 311 -11.42 -9.28 22.05
C LYS A 311 -10.22 -8.42 22.44
N LYS A 312 -9.41 -8.00 21.47
CA LYS A 312 -8.33 -7.02 21.69
C LYS A 312 -8.90 -5.61 21.51
N LEU A 313 -8.68 -4.77 22.51
CA LEU A 313 -9.05 -3.36 22.48
C LEU A 313 -7.99 -2.55 21.71
N HIS A 314 -8.44 -1.76 20.76
CA HIS A 314 -7.64 -0.83 19.97
C HIS A 314 -8.08 0.59 20.28
N GLY A 315 -7.12 1.51 20.36
CA GLY A 315 -7.37 2.93 20.52
C GLY A 315 -6.60 3.58 21.68
N PRO A 316 -6.78 4.89 21.89
CA PRO A 316 -7.71 5.76 21.14
C PRO A 316 -7.34 5.90 19.66
N LEU A 317 -8.35 5.87 18.79
CA LEU A 317 -8.21 5.95 17.33
C LEU A 317 -8.52 7.38 16.82
N PRO A 318 -7.83 7.82 15.75
CA PRO A 318 -6.64 7.19 15.15
C PRO A 318 -5.40 7.35 16.05
N ALA A 319 -4.51 6.35 16.08
CA ALA A 319 -3.30 6.35 16.91
C ALA A 319 -2.31 7.47 16.53
N THR A 320 -2.33 7.88 15.27
CA THR A 320 -1.65 9.07 14.75
C THR A 320 -2.70 10.00 14.17
N LYS A 321 -2.62 11.30 14.51
CA LYS A 321 -3.48 12.28 13.83
C LYS A 321 -3.15 12.25 12.34
N PRO A 322 -4.13 12.14 11.45
CA PRO A 322 -3.87 12.07 10.02
C PRO A 322 -3.06 13.30 9.59
N SER A 323 -1.82 13.05 9.18
CA SER A 323 -0.88 14.05 8.64
C SER A 323 -1.01 14.17 7.12
N VAL A 324 -2.22 14.06 6.59
CA VAL A 324 -2.45 14.46 5.22
C VAL A 324 -2.68 15.96 5.24
N ALA A 325 -1.64 16.70 4.89
CA ALA A 325 -1.81 18.05 4.42
C ALA A 325 -2.79 17.96 3.25
N MET A 326 -4.03 18.40 3.47
CA MET A 326 -4.93 18.79 2.41
C MET A 326 -4.28 20.03 1.78
N ARG A 327 -3.23 19.83 0.97
CA ARG A 327 -2.73 20.87 0.08
C ARG A 327 -3.83 21.05 -0.95
N LEU A 328 -4.71 21.98 -0.66
CA LEU A 328 -5.59 22.63 -1.64
C LEU A 328 -4.78 23.26 -2.79
N ASP A 329 -3.46 23.31 -2.64
CA ASP A 329 -2.46 23.82 -3.59
C ASP A 329 -1.77 22.71 -4.40
N ASP A 330 -2.37 21.51 -4.49
CA ASP A 330 -1.92 20.49 -5.45
C ASP A 330 -2.12 21.06 -6.87
N PRO A 331 -1.04 21.36 -7.62
CA PRO A 331 -1.14 22.00 -8.94
C PRO A 331 -1.99 21.20 -9.92
N ASP A 332 -2.10 19.88 -9.72
CA ASP A 332 -2.85 19.00 -10.60
C ASP A 332 -4.35 18.99 -10.27
N LEU A 333 -4.74 19.20 -9.01
CA LEU A 333 -6.14 19.46 -8.65
C LEU A 333 -6.65 20.74 -9.30
N LEU A 334 -5.81 21.79 -9.37
CA LEU A 334 -6.15 23.04 -10.04
C LEU A 334 -6.32 22.85 -11.54
N LYS A 335 -5.43 22.11 -12.21
CA LYS A 335 -5.57 21.78 -13.64
C LYS A 335 -6.86 21.01 -13.95
N ILE A 336 -7.20 20.02 -13.11
CA ILE A 336 -8.45 19.24 -13.29
C ILE A 336 -9.65 20.15 -13.03
N SER A 337 -9.60 21.02 -12.02
CA SER A 337 -10.65 21.99 -11.70
C SER A 337 -10.94 22.93 -12.87
N GLU A 338 -9.89 23.48 -13.48
CA GLU A 338 -9.99 24.36 -14.64
C GLU A 338 -10.60 23.65 -15.86
N ARG A 339 -10.17 22.42 -16.14
CA ARG A 339 -10.65 21.64 -17.30
C ARG A 339 -12.07 21.10 -17.13
N THR A 340 -12.43 20.67 -15.92
CA THR A 340 -13.72 20.01 -15.65
C THR A 340 -14.80 20.96 -15.14
N THR A 341 -14.45 22.19 -14.77
CA THR A 341 -15.32 23.17 -14.08
C THR A 341 -15.90 22.64 -12.75
N LEU A 342 -15.28 21.60 -12.18
CA LEU A 342 -15.59 21.09 -10.85
C LEU A 342 -14.74 21.85 -9.83
N SER A 343 -15.29 22.15 -8.66
CA SER A 343 -14.48 22.80 -7.62
C SER A 343 -13.38 21.86 -7.13
N PRO A 344 -12.23 22.40 -6.65
CA PRO A 344 -11.16 21.60 -6.06
C PRO A 344 -11.66 20.68 -4.93
N ALA A 345 -12.66 21.13 -4.17
CA ALA A 345 -13.31 20.34 -3.12
C ALA A 345 -14.03 19.09 -3.67
N VAL A 346 -14.72 19.18 -4.82
CA VAL A 346 -15.38 18.03 -5.45
C VAL A 346 -14.34 17.04 -5.99
N ILE A 347 -13.26 17.54 -6.58
CA ILE A 347 -12.18 16.68 -7.11
C ILE A 347 -11.45 15.96 -5.98
N SER A 348 -11.17 16.65 -4.87
CA SER A 348 -10.61 16.04 -3.67
C SER A 348 -11.52 14.92 -3.13
N LYS A 349 -12.85 15.15 -3.07
CA LYS A 349 -13.81 14.12 -2.68
C LYS A 349 -13.86 12.94 -3.67
N LEU A 350 -13.67 13.18 -4.96
CA LEU A 350 -13.58 12.11 -5.97
C LEU A 350 -12.31 11.26 -5.81
N LYS A 351 -11.17 11.89 -5.48
CA LYS A 351 -9.92 11.18 -5.16
C LYS A 351 -10.11 10.31 -3.91
N GLN A 352 -10.71 10.88 -2.88
CA GLN A 352 -11.06 10.16 -1.64
C GLN A 352 -12.02 8.99 -1.91
N PHE A 353 -13.02 9.18 -2.78
CA PHE A 353 -13.92 8.11 -3.19
C PHE A 353 -13.20 6.98 -3.95
N ASP A 354 -12.30 7.31 -4.88
CA ASP A 354 -11.53 6.30 -5.62
C ASP A 354 -10.61 5.49 -4.70
N GLN A 355 -9.94 6.17 -3.77
CA GLN A 355 -9.11 5.55 -2.73
C GLN A 355 -9.93 4.65 -1.81
N PHE A 356 -11.09 5.13 -1.33
CA PHE A 356 -12.02 4.34 -0.53
C PHE A 356 -12.47 3.06 -1.25
N ARG A 357 -12.74 3.17 -2.54
CA ARG A 357 -13.17 2.05 -3.39
C ARG A 357 -12.01 1.18 -3.88
N GLN A 358 -10.76 1.49 -3.54
CA GLN A 358 -9.56 0.82 -4.08
C GLN A 358 -9.59 0.73 -5.62
N SER A 359 -10.08 1.78 -6.27
CA SER A 359 -10.24 1.88 -7.74
C SER A 359 -11.05 0.75 -8.38
N THR A 360 -11.97 0.17 -7.61
CA THR A 360 -13.00 -0.73 -8.14
C THR A 360 -14.01 0.06 -8.99
N PRO A 361 -14.50 -0.52 -10.10
CA PRO A 361 -15.57 0.11 -10.88
C PRO A 361 -16.79 0.46 -10.02
N PHE A 362 -17.45 1.58 -10.29
CA PHE A 362 -18.58 2.06 -9.51
C PHE A 362 -19.72 2.58 -10.39
N THR A 363 -20.92 2.61 -9.84
CA THR A 363 -22.11 3.19 -10.48
C THR A 363 -22.32 4.64 -10.03
N ALA A 364 -23.13 5.39 -10.77
CA ALA A 364 -23.53 6.74 -10.34
C ALA A 364 -24.24 6.75 -8.97
N ASN A 365 -24.87 5.65 -8.57
CA ASN A 365 -25.48 5.52 -7.24
C ASN A 365 -24.44 5.45 -6.14
N ASP A 366 -23.36 4.69 -6.34
CA ASP A 366 -22.28 4.56 -5.35
C ASP A 366 -21.63 5.91 -5.10
N LEU A 367 -21.37 6.67 -6.17
CA LEU A 367 -20.83 8.02 -6.06
C LEU A 367 -21.81 8.99 -5.38
N ALA A 368 -23.12 8.85 -5.64
CA ALA A 368 -24.14 9.68 -5.02
C ALA A 368 -24.23 9.43 -3.50
N GLY A 369 -24.18 8.16 -3.10
CA GLY A 369 -24.16 7.74 -1.69
C GLY A 369 -22.90 8.26 -0.97
N TYR A 370 -21.74 8.17 -1.60
CA TYR A 370 -20.50 8.69 -1.03
C TYR A 370 -20.48 10.21 -0.88
N LEU A 371 -20.91 10.95 -1.92
CA LEU A 371 -20.90 12.40 -1.90
C LEU A 371 -22.07 13.01 -1.10
N ALA A 372 -23.02 12.20 -0.63
CA ALA A 372 -24.29 12.63 -0.03
C ALA A 372 -25.06 13.62 -0.93
N VAL A 373 -25.16 13.31 -2.23
CA VAL A 373 -25.87 14.14 -3.22
C VAL A 373 -26.91 13.33 -3.97
N SER A 374 -27.81 14.00 -4.70
CA SER A 374 -28.73 13.29 -5.59
C SER A 374 -28.00 12.52 -6.69
N ARG A 375 -28.56 11.39 -7.13
CA ARG A 375 -28.07 10.63 -8.29
C ARG A 375 -27.86 11.51 -9.53
N ARG A 376 -28.77 12.46 -9.78
CA ARG A 376 -28.66 13.42 -10.90
C ARG A 376 -27.42 14.31 -10.79
N THR A 377 -27.07 14.72 -9.57
CA THR A 377 -25.84 15.49 -9.30
C THR A 377 -24.61 14.64 -9.59
N ALA A 378 -24.60 13.38 -9.13
CA ALA A 378 -23.51 12.44 -9.39
C ALA A 378 -23.32 12.17 -10.89
N GLU A 379 -24.41 11.91 -11.63
CA GLU A 379 -24.39 11.72 -13.09
C GLU A 379 -23.84 12.95 -13.82
N ARG A 380 -24.19 14.17 -13.38
CA ARG A 380 -23.65 15.40 -13.95
C ARG A 380 -22.16 15.55 -13.67
N THR A 381 -21.69 15.18 -12.49
CA THR A 381 -20.26 15.17 -12.14
C THR A 381 -19.50 14.17 -13.02
N ILE A 382 -20.03 12.94 -13.16
CA ILE A 382 -19.46 11.90 -14.02
C ILE A 382 -19.36 12.38 -15.47
N LYS A 383 -20.41 13.03 -15.99
CA LYS A 383 -20.40 13.58 -17.36
C LYS A 383 -19.27 14.59 -17.56
N LYS A 384 -19.09 15.54 -16.63
CA LYS A 384 -18.00 16.54 -16.70
C LYS A 384 -16.61 15.89 -16.71
N LEU A 385 -16.44 14.78 -16.00
CA LEU A 385 -15.18 14.01 -16.00
C LEU A 385 -14.99 13.23 -17.30
N MET A 386 -16.07 12.64 -17.85
CA MET A 386 -16.02 11.92 -19.14
C MET A 386 -15.66 12.83 -20.30
N ASP A 387 -16.26 14.03 -20.35
CA ASP A 387 -16.00 15.03 -21.39
C ASP A 387 -14.51 15.43 -21.45
N GLN A 388 -13.78 15.26 -20.35
CA GLN A 388 -12.34 15.55 -20.20
C GLN A 388 -11.48 14.28 -20.05
N GLN A 389 -12.04 13.10 -20.30
CA GLN A 389 -11.35 11.79 -20.24
C GLN A 389 -10.74 11.42 -18.88
N TYR A 390 -11.25 11.99 -17.78
CA TYR A 390 -10.83 11.65 -16.41
C TYR A 390 -11.57 10.43 -15.82
N ILE A 391 -12.53 9.86 -16.55
CA ILE A 391 -13.28 8.66 -16.16
C ILE A 391 -13.67 7.86 -17.41
N ASP A 392 -13.60 6.54 -17.33
CA ASP A 392 -14.02 5.63 -18.39
C ASP A 392 -15.31 4.89 -18.02
N THR A 393 -16.10 4.52 -19.02
CA THR A 393 -17.12 3.48 -18.87
C THR A 393 -16.47 2.12 -19.11
N VAL A 394 -16.50 1.24 -18.09
CA VAL A 394 -15.79 -0.05 -18.09
C VAL A 394 -16.73 -1.26 -18.12
N GLY A 395 -18.06 -1.03 -18.15
CA GLY A 395 -19.05 -2.08 -18.28
C GLY A 395 -20.46 -1.61 -17.95
N GLU A 396 -21.38 -2.57 -17.85
CA GLU A 396 -22.76 -2.34 -17.44
C GLU A 396 -23.19 -3.40 -16.41
N GLU A 397 -23.92 -2.98 -15.38
CA GLU A 397 -24.53 -3.83 -14.37
C GLU A 397 -26.05 -3.93 -14.64
N MET A 398 -26.54 -5.16 -14.77
CA MET A 398 -27.97 -5.47 -14.92
C MET A 398 -28.57 -5.77 -13.55
N THR A 399 -29.61 -5.04 -13.13
CA THR A 399 -30.42 -5.45 -11.99
C THR A 399 -31.35 -6.60 -12.41
N TYR A 400 -31.39 -7.69 -11.63
CA TYR A 400 -32.19 -8.90 -11.90
C TYR A 400 -33.71 -8.66 -12.00
N SER A 401 -34.19 -7.46 -11.68
CA SER A 401 -35.56 -7.01 -11.89
C SER A 401 -35.56 -5.77 -12.79
N GLN A 402 -36.54 -5.71 -13.70
CA GLN A 402 -36.66 -4.71 -14.78
C GLN A 402 -36.10 -3.32 -14.43
N GLY A 403 -35.09 -2.90 -15.18
CA GLY A 403 -34.47 -1.59 -15.08
C GLY A 403 -33.48 -1.38 -16.23
N ARG A 404 -33.21 -0.12 -16.60
CA ARG A 404 -32.16 0.19 -17.59
C ARG A 404 -30.79 -0.24 -17.03
N PRO A 405 -29.90 -0.85 -17.85
CA PRO A 405 -28.55 -1.18 -17.44
C PRO A 405 -27.86 0.01 -16.76
N ARG A 406 -27.16 -0.24 -15.65
CA ARG A 406 -26.38 0.79 -14.95
C ARG A 406 -24.96 0.77 -15.49
N ALA A 407 -24.51 1.88 -16.06
CA ALA A 407 -23.11 2.00 -16.47
C ALA A 407 -22.17 1.91 -15.25
N LEU A 408 -21.10 1.13 -15.41
CA LEU A 408 -19.98 1.04 -14.48
C LEU A 408 -18.86 1.95 -14.97
N TYR A 409 -18.35 2.77 -14.07
CA TYR A 409 -17.32 3.76 -14.33
C TYR A 409 -16.03 3.44 -13.57
N LYS A 410 -14.88 3.83 -14.12
CA LYS A 410 -13.58 3.77 -13.45
C LYS A 410 -12.85 5.10 -13.61
N LEU A 411 -12.39 5.68 -12.50
CA LEU A 411 -11.63 6.92 -12.52
C LEU A 411 -10.25 6.70 -13.14
N LYS A 412 -9.83 7.69 -13.92
CA LYS A 412 -8.55 7.77 -14.62
C LYS A 412 -7.73 8.97 -14.17
N ILE A 413 -7.97 9.46 -12.96
CA ILE A 413 -7.25 10.61 -12.41
C ILE A 413 -5.82 10.14 -12.06
N ALA A 414 -4.96 10.06 -13.06
CA ALA A 414 -3.52 10.01 -12.88
C ALA A 414 -3.04 11.46 -12.68
N ILE A 415 -2.41 11.70 -11.54
CA ILE A 415 -1.68 12.92 -11.29
C ILE A 415 -0.35 12.75 -12.05
N ASN A 416 -0.08 13.64 -13.00
CA ASN A 416 1.09 13.61 -13.87
C ASN A 416 2.24 14.40 -13.28
#